data_AF-A0A2E7VG52-F1
#
_entry.id   AF-A0A2E7VG52-F1
#
_cell.length_a   1.000
_cell.length_b   1.000
_cell.length_c   1.000
_cell.angle_alpha   90.00
_cell.angle_beta   90.00
_cell.angle_gamma   90.00
#
_symmetry.space_group_name_H-M   'P 1'
#
loop_
_entity.id
_entity.type
_entity.pdbx_description
1 polymer ?
#
loop_
_entity_poly.entity_id
_entity_poly.type
_entity_poly.pdbx_seq_one_letter_code
_entity_poly.pdbx_strand_id
1 'polypeptide(L)' 'MKSTQVRELSLVELEKKLRDVGKELVDLRLRKQAGQVENSSLLCSLRRDIARLNTIRIEKNAQPRNEAENLSESKQ' A
#
# COMPACT_ATOMS: atom_id res chain seq x y z
N MET A 1 -9.30 -3.32 0.46
CA MET A 1 -8.55 -4.30 1.28
C MET A 1 -8.80 -4.15 2.78
N LYS A 2 -8.69 -5.25 3.55
CA LYS A 2 -8.58 -5.22 5.02
C LYS A 2 -7.11 -4.96 5.41
N SER A 3 -6.87 -4.12 6.41
CA SER A 3 -5.53 -3.70 6.85
C SER A 3 -4.66 -4.84 7.39
N THR A 4 -5.27 -5.84 8.02
CA THR A 4 -4.58 -7.02 8.59
C THR A 4 -3.85 -7.82 7.51
N GLN A 5 -4.55 -8.14 6.41
CA GLN A 5 -3.98 -8.87 5.27
C GLN A 5 -2.84 -8.13 4.56
N VAL A 6 -2.75 -6.80 4.72
CA VAL A 6 -1.68 -6.01 4.10
C VAL A 6 -0.42 -6.00 4.95
N ARG A 7 -0.56 -6.12 6.28
CA ARG A 7 0.58 -6.16 7.22
C ARG A 7 1.36 -7.48 7.16
N GLU A 8 0.67 -8.58 6.87
CA GLU A 8 1.27 -9.91 6.72
C GLU A 8 2.15 -10.05 5.47
N LEU A 9 2.00 -9.16 4.49
CA LEU A 9 2.75 -9.24 3.22
C LEU A 9 4.20 -8.80 3.39
N SER A 10 5.09 -9.42 2.61
CA SER A 10 6.48 -8.99 2.49
C SER A 10 6.61 -7.64 1.78
N LEU A 11 7.71 -6.91 2.00
CA LEU A 11 8.03 -5.65 1.31
C LEU A 11 7.99 -5.82 -0.22
N VAL A 12 8.46 -6.96 -0.74
CA VAL A 12 8.47 -7.27 -2.17
C VAL A 12 7.05 -7.45 -2.71
N GLU A 13 6.19 -8.10 -1.93
CA GLU A 13 4.79 -8.32 -2.30
C GLU A 13 3.96 -7.03 -2.22
N LEU A 14 4.26 -6.18 -1.24
CA LEU A 14 3.72 -4.83 -1.11
C LEU A 14 4.00 -4.01 -2.38
N GLU A 15 5.25 -4.00 -2.85
CA GLU A 15 5.62 -3.29 -4.08
C GLU A 15 4.96 -3.86 -5.33
N LYS A 16 4.85 -5.20 -5.41
CA LYS A 16 4.16 -5.86 -6.51
C LYS A 16 2.67 -5.45 -6.56
N LYS A 17 1.98 -5.53 -5.42
CA LYS A 17 0.57 -5.09 -5.32
C LYS A 17 0.40 -3.61 -5.64
N LEU A 18 1.35 -2.76 -5.25
CA LEU A 18 1.30 -1.33 -5.56
C LEU A 18 1.34 -1.08 -7.07
N ARG A 19 2.17 -1.83 -7.81
CA ARG A 19 2.21 -1.79 -9.27
C ARG A 19 0.90 -2.28 -9.89
N ASP A 20 0.36 -3.39 -9.39
CA ASP A 20 -0.86 -3.99 -9.92
C ASP A 20 -2.09 -3.07 -9.71
N VAL A 21 -2.28 -2.56 -8.49
CA VAL A 21 -3.34 -1.59 -8.15
C VAL A 21 -3.18 -0.28 -8.92
N GLY A 22 -1.93 0.14 -9.17
CA GLY A 22 -1.63 1.32 -9.99
C GLY A 22 -2.08 1.16 -11.43
N LYS A 23 -1.85 -0.01 -12.05
CA LYS A 23 -2.34 -0.33 -13.40
C LYS A 23 -3.86 -0.32 -13.46
N GLU A 24 -4.51 -1.00 -12.51
CA GLU A 24 -5.97 -1.06 -12.42
C GLU A 24 -6.60 0.34 -12.28
N LEU A 25 -5.95 1.25 -11.53
CA LEU A 25 -6.39 2.64 -11.40
C LEU A 25 -6.32 3.39 -12.74
N VAL A 26 -5.27 3.18 -13.54
CA VAL A 26 -5.11 3.81 -14.86
C VAL A 26 -6.16 3.28 -15.82
N ASP A 27 -6.39 1.97 -15.85
CA ASP A 27 -7.42 1.35 -16.67
C ASP A 27 -8.82 1.86 -16.33
N LEU A 28 -9.13 2.01 -15.03
CA LEU A 28 -10.40 2.58 -14.59
C LEU A 28 -10.52 4.08 -14.92
N ARG A 29 -9.43 4.84 -14.90
CA ARG A 29 -9.43 6.25 -15.34
C ARG A 29 -9.69 6.36 -16.85
N LEU A 30 -9.09 5.48 -17.66
CA LEU A 30 -9.34 5.39 -19.10
C LEU A 30 -10.80 5.04 -19.38
N ARG A 31 -11.36 4.04 -18.69
CA ARG A 31 -12.79 3.69 -18.78
C ARG A 31 -13.71 4.83 -18.34
N LYS A 32 -13.31 5.59 -17.31
CA LYS A 32 -14.02 6.80 -16.87
C LYS A 32 -14.05 7.87 -17.95
N GLN A 33 -12.92 8.11 -18.58
CA GLN A 33 -12.81 9.07 -19.66
C GLN A 33 -13.60 8.63 -20.90
N ALA A 34 -13.66 7.32 -21.17
CA ALA A 34 -14.47 6.72 -22.22
C ALA A 34 -16.00 6.73 -21.93
N GLY A 35 -16.44 7.25 -20.77
CA GLY A 35 -17.86 7.32 -20.41
C GLY A 35 -18.49 6.00 -19.98
N GLN A 36 -17.71 4.92 -19.88
CA GLN A 36 -18.17 3.57 -19.49
C GLN A 36 -17.84 3.26 -18.02
N VAL A 37 -18.20 4.16 -17.09
CA VAL A 37 -18.01 3.88 -15.66
C VAL A 37 -19.31 3.49 -15.00
N GLU A 38 -19.44 2.18 -14.81
CA GLU A 38 -20.51 1.60 -14.01
C GLU A 38 -20.27 1.77 -12.51
N ASN A 39 -19.00 1.89 -12.08
CA ASN A 39 -18.63 1.79 -10.66
C ASN A 39 -17.58 2.81 -10.20
N SER A 40 -18.00 4.07 -9.98
CA SER A 40 -17.16 5.15 -9.42
C SER A 40 -16.58 4.81 -8.03
N SER A 41 -17.31 4.01 -7.25
CA SER A 41 -16.91 3.56 -5.91
C SER A 41 -15.60 2.76 -5.91
N LEU A 42 -15.31 2.01 -6.99
CA LEU A 42 -14.06 1.25 -7.14
C LEU A 42 -12.85 2.18 -7.19
N LEU A 43 -12.97 3.34 -7.84
CA LEU A 43 -11.90 4.33 -7.92
C LEU A 43 -11.50 4.84 -6.53
N CYS A 44 -12.49 5.07 -5.66
CA CYS A 44 -12.26 5.48 -4.28
C CYS A 44 -11.62 4.35 -3.45
N SER A 45 -12.07 3.10 -3.66
CA SER A 45 -11.53 1.93 -2.99
C SER A 45 -10.05 1.68 -3.34
N LEU A 46 -9.68 1.77 -4.62
CA LEU A 46 -8.31 1.58 -5.09
C LEU A 46 -7.38 2.67 -4.56
N ARG A 47 -7.82 3.94 -4.55
CA ARG A 47 -7.06 5.04 -3.93
C ARG A 47 -6.79 4.78 -2.45
N ARG A 48 -7.78 4.29 -1.71
CA ARG A 48 -7.61 3.93 -0.29
C ARG A 48 -6.67 2.74 -0.12
N ASP A 49 -6.71 1.77 -1.02
CA ASP A 49 -5.82 0.62 -0.96
C ASP A 49 -4.36 1.02 -1.25
N ILE A 50 -4.10 1.91 -2.22
CA ILE A 50 -2.76 2.50 -2.44
C ILE A 50 -2.25 3.22 -1.19
N ALA A 51 -3.11 4.04 -0.55
CA ALA A 51 -2.73 4.75 0.66
C ALA A 51 -2.32 3.77 1.78
N ARG A 52 -3.12 2.72 2.02
CA ARG A 52 -2.80 1.69 3.02
C ARG A 52 -1.50 0.95 2.72
N LEU A 53 -1.26 0.56 1.47
CA LEU A 53 -0.02 -0.11 1.05
C LEU A 53 1.20 0.79 1.31
N ASN A 54 1.11 2.08 0.98
CA ASN A 54 2.18 3.05 1.24
C ASN A 54 2.43 3.24 2.74
N THR A 55 1.39 3.40 3.55
CA THR A 55 1.54 3.54 5.01
C THR A 55 2.24 2.34 5.62
N ILE A 56 1.82 1.12 5.28
CA ILE A 56 2.43 -0.11 5.82
C ILE A 56 3.88 -0.29 5.33
N ARG A 57 4.18 0.09 4.09
CA ARG A 57 5.56 0.11 3.57
C ARG A 57 6.44 1.06 4.39
N ILE A 58 5.94 2.25 4.71
CA ILE A 58 6.64 3.23 5.55
C ILE A 58 6.80 2.69 6.97
N GLU A 59 5.75 2.13 7.57
CA GLU A 59 5.81 1.50 8.89
C GLU A 59 6.90 0.43 8.94
N LYS A 60 6.94 -0.50 7.97
CA LYS A 60 7.96 -1.55 7.89
C LYS A 60 9.38 -1.02 7.67
N ASN A 61 9.55 0.08 6.94
CA ASN A 61 10.85 0.73 6.77
C ASN A 61 11.29 1.56 7.99
N ALA A 62 10.35 2.00 8.83
CA ALA A 62 10.66 2.73 10.06
C ALA A 62 11.00 1.81 11.24
N GLN A 63 10.39 0.61 11.33
CA GLN A 63 10.72 -0.40 12.35
C GLN A 63 12.23 -0.75 12.49
N PRO A 64 13.02 -0.93 11.40
CA PRO A 64 14.44 -1.24 11.55
C PRO A 64 15.27 -0.14 12.23
N ARG A 65 14.77 1.11 12.29
CA ARG A 65 15.44 2.20 13.04
C ARG A 65 15.26 2.05 14.55
N ASN A 66 14.11 1.56 14.99
CA ASN A 66 13.77 1.43 16.40
C ASN A 66 14.47 0.24 17.07
N GLU A 67 14.82 -0.81 16.30
CA GLU A 67 15.61 -1.95 16.79
C GLU A 67 17.09 -1.58 16.99
N ALA A 68 17.63 -0.66 16.19
CA ALA A 68 19.01 -0.18 16.31
C ALA A 68 19.22 0.70 17.55
N GLU A 69 18.22 1.51 17.94
CA GLU A 69 18.28 2.36 19.14
C GLU A 69 18.13 1.53 20.44
N ASN A 70 17.39 0.41 20.43
CA ASN A 70 17.24 -0.48 21.60
C ASN A 70 18.51 -1.31 21.93
N LEU A 71 19.36 -1.59 20.95
CA LEU A 71 20.61 -2.36 21.17
C LEU A 71 21.74 -1.50 21.76
N SER A 72 21.66 -0.17 21.64
CA SER A 72 22.58 0.77 22.29
C SER A 72 22.27 1.01 23.76
N GLU A 73 21.01 0.94 24.17
CA GLU A 73 20.59 1.13 25.57
C GLU A 73 20.81 -0.11 26.44
N SER A 74 20.93 -1.30 25.85
CA SER A 74 21.16 -2.56 26.56
C SER A 74 22.64 -2.90 26.80
N LYS A 75 23.57 -2.01 26.40
CA LYS A 75 25.03 -2.15 26.58
C LYS A 75 25.65 -1.14 27.55
N GLN A 76 24.85 -0.34 28.26
CA GLN A 76 25.30 0.53 29.36
C GLN A 76 24.99 -0.06 30.73
#